data_AF-A0A936PWU2-F1
#
_entry.id   AF-A0A936PWU2-F1
#
_cell.length_a   1.000
_cell.length_b   1.000
_cell.length_c   1.000
_cell.angle_alpha   90.00
_cell.angle_beta   90.00
_cell.angle_gamma   90.00
#
_symmetry.space_group_name_H-M   'P 1'
#
loop_
_entity.id
_entity.type
_entity.pdbx_description
1 polymer ?
#
loop_
_entity_poly.entity_id
_entity_poly.type
_entity_poly.pdbx_seq_one_letter_code
_entity_poly.pdbx_strand_id
1 'polypeptide(L)'
;MNPKATEVCDTKDTDEDCDGLVDDDDSSVTGTSTFYVDKDLDGYGSSSSSSTTKACDQPKGYSTTSDDCNDADSTVNPAATEVEDRVDNDCDGDIDEVSYTYTHDVDIQPIWNTSCKGCHTGGGSSGKLKLDSGYSATVNVASSVTGYDLIEPGDTAKSYLWHKLQGTHASVGGSGATMPKSGTMTKADLAIIETWINEGAPN
;
A
#
# COMPACT_ATOMS: atom_id res chain seq x y z
N MET A 1 9.98 24.85 -40.91
CA MET A 1 10.98 25.00 -41.97
C MET A 1 10.85 26.34 -42.70
N ASN A 2 11.07 27.46 -42.02
CA ASN A 2 11.41 28.73 -42.68
C ASN A 2 12.36 29.57 -41.79
N PRO A 3 13.24 30.41 -42.36
CA PRO A 3 14.22 31.29 -41.65
C PRO A 3 13.73 32.22 -40.53
N LYS A 4 12.46 32.15 -40.12
CA LYS A 4 11.82 32.98 -39.09
C LYS A 4 10.82 32.18 -38.25
N ALA A 5 10.83 30.85 -38.34
CA ALA A 5 10.03 30.03 -37.45
C ALA A 5 10.59 30.15 -36.03
N THR A 6 9.83 29.67 -35.06
CA THR A 6 10.34 29.46 -33.71
C THR A 6 10.78 28.01 -33.64
N GLU A 7 11.97 27.76 -33.12
CA GLU A 7 12.45 26.42 -32.83
C GLU A 7 11.67 25.84 -31.66
N VAL A 8 11.19 24.60 -31.81
CA VAL A 8 10.31 23.95 -30.84
C VAL A 8 10.80 22.54 -30.57
N CYS A 9 11.00 22.20 -29.29
CA CYS A 9 11.32 20.85 -28.87
C CYS A 9 10.41 19.82 -29.54
N ASP A 10 10.99 18.94 -30.35
CA ASP A 10 10.30 17.80 -30.92
C ASP A 10 11.09 16.49 -30.75
N THR A 11 10.62 15.41 -31.38
CA THR A 11 11.25 14.06 -31.22
C THR A 11 12.07 13.65 -32.43
N LYS A 12 12.22 14.56 -33.39
CA LYS A 12 12.81 14.35 -34.71
C LYS A 12 14.01 15.24 -34.95
N ASP A 13 14.38 16.10 -33.99
CA ASP A 13 15.43 17.10 -34.12
C ASP A 13 15.17 17.95 -35.38
N THR A 14 13.93 18.46 -35.51
CA THR A 14 13.53 19.21 -36.71
C THR A 14 13.99 20.66 -36.62
N ASP A 15 14.93 21.06 -37.48
CA ASP A 15 15.33 22.47 -37.64
C ASP A 15 14.18 23.32 -38.24
N GLU A 16 13.29 23.85 -37.40
CA GLU A 16 12.10 24.55 -37.85
C GLU A 16 12.43 25.90 -38.45
N ASP A 17 13.39 26.58 -37.86
CA ASP A 17 13.79 27.92 -38.27
C ASP A 17 14.86 27.93 -39.37
N CYS A 18 15.37 26.75 -39.77
CA CYS A 18 16.34 26.56 -40.85
C CYS A 18 17.65 27.34 -40.66
N ASP A 19 18.09 27.53 -39.42
CA ASP A 19 19.37 28.18 -39.10
C ASP A 19 20.55 27.20 -38.95
N GLY A 20 20.24 25.89 -38.94
CA GLY A 20 21.20 24.79 -38.88
C GLY A 20 21.50 24.28 -37.47
N LEU A 21 20.81 24.78 -36.44
CA LEU A 21 20.75 24.22 -35.10
C LEU A 21 19.40 23.52 -34.89
N VAL A 22 19.35 22.60 -33.93
CA VAL A 22 18.15 21.83 -33.60
C VAL A 22 18.01 21.68 -32.10
N ASP A 23 16.80 21.80 -31.58
CA ASP A 23 16.45 21.47 -30.19
C ASP A 23 17.49 21.97 -29.15
N ASP A 24 18.14 21.06 -28.41
CA ASP A 24 19.10 21.39 -27.35
C ASP A 24 20.40 22.05 -27.86
N ASP A 25 20.70 21.93 -29.16
CA ASP A 25 21.80 22.63 -29.81
C ASP A 25 21.41 24.07 -30.24
N ASP A 26 20.12 24.43 -30.20
CA ASP A 26 19.63 25.79 -30.48
C ASP A 26 19.27 26.56 -29.20
N SER A 27 19.91 27.71 -29.02
CA SER A 27 19.59 28.66 -27.94
C SER A 27 18.22 29.35 -28.07
N SER A 28 17.60 29.32 -29.25
CA SER A 28 16.30 29.94 -29.53
C SER A 28 15.11 29.01 -29.21
N VAL A 29 15.41 27.74 -28.89
CA VAL A 29 14.42 26.69 -28.66
C VAL A 29 13.39 27.04 -27.59
N THR A 30 12.16 26.60 -27.85
CA THR A 30 11.03 26.73 -26.94
C THR A 30 10.40 25.38 -26.66
N GLY A 31 9.67 25.25 -25.54
CA GLY A 31 9.01 24.00 -25.18
C GLY A 31 9.84 23.04 -24.33
N THR A 32 11.01 23.47 -23.83
CA THR A 32 11.86 22.67 -22.94
C THR A 32 11.10 22.17 -21.71
N SER A 33 11.36 20.93 -21.32
CA SER A 33 10.92 20.35 -20.05
C SER A 33 11.96 20.58 -18.96
N THR A 34 11.54 20.49 -17.70
CA THR A 34 12.46 20.47 -16.56
C THR A 34 12.82 19.03 -16.25
N PHE A 35 14.12 18.76 -16.13
CA PHE A 35 14.66 17.49 -15.66
C PHE A 35 15.40 17.68 -14.34
N TYR A 36 15.44 16.65 -13.53
CA TYR A 36 15.94 16.64 -12.15
C TYR A 36 17.16 15.73 -12.08
N VAL A 37 18.23 16.14 -11.41
CA VAL A 37 19.44 15.29 -11.27
C VAL A 37 19.03 13.96 -10.64
N ASP A 38 19.50 12.88 -11.23
CA ASP A 38 19.37 11.50 -10.76
C ASP A 38 20.80 10.98 -10.59
N LYS A 39 21.31 11.07 -9.35
CA LYS A 39 22.73 10.90 -9.04
C LYS A 39 23.09 9.44 -8.74
N ASP A 40 22.16 8.63 -8.26
CA ASP A 40 22.37 7.19 -8.05
C ASP A 40 21.85 6.32 -9.21
N LEU A 41 21.17 6.92 -10.18
CA LEU A 41 20.71 6.32 -11.44
C LEU A 41 19.60 5.29 -11.27
N ASP A 42 18.70 5.51 -10.32
CA ASP A 42 17.53 4.65 -10.10
C ASP A 42 16.28 5.06 -10.92
N GLY A 43 16.35 6.21 -11.60
CA GLY A 43 15.30 6.75 -12.45
C GLY A 43 14.41 7.77 -11.77
N TYR A 44 14.65 8.11 -10.50
CA TYR A 44 13.99 9.19 -9.78
C TYR A 44 14.96 10.35 -9.60
N GLY A 45 14.45 11.57 -9.74
CA GLY A 45 15.27 12.76 -9.63
C GLY A 45 15.10 13.44 -8.29
N SER A 46 16.17 14.10 -7.84
CA SER A 46 16.20 14.88 -6.62
C SER A 46 15.03 15.87 -6.54
N SER A 47 14.35 15.87 -5.39
CA SER A 47 13.33 16.87 -5.02
C SER A 47 13.88 18.29 -4.86
N SER A 48 15.20 18.47 -4.89
CA SER A 48 15.83 19.78 -4.78
C SER A 48 15.68 20.62 -6.06
N SER A 49 14.98 21.75 -5.96
CA SER A 49 14.85 22.73 -7.05
C SER A 49 16.17 23.26 -7.63
N SER A 50 17.27 23.21 -6.85
CA SER A 50 18.60 23.61 -7.32
C SER A 50 19.30 22.56 -8.18
N SER A 51 18.74 21.36 -8.25
CA SER A 51 19.26 20.20 -8.98
C SER A 51 18.45 19.96 -10.26
N THR A 52 18.12 21.04 -10.98
CA THR A 52 17.30 20.97 -12.20
C THR A 52 18.02 21.53 -13.41
N THR A 53 17.66 21.03 -14.58
CA THR A 53 18.05 21.60 -15.88
C THR A 53 16.84 21.65 -16.80
N LYS A 54 16.86 22.56 -17.78
CA LYS A 54 15.87 22.60 -18.85
C LYS A 54 16.50 22.09 -20.13
N ALA A 55 15.81 21.20 -20.81
CA ALA A 55 16.23 20.63 -22.09
C ALA A 55 15.00 20.16 -22.88
N CYS A 56 15.18 19.89 -24.16
CA CYS A 56 14.19 19.18 -24.96
C CYS A 56 14.22 17.69 -24.63
N ASP A 57 15.41 17.09 -24.68
CA ASP A 57 15.63 15.69 -24.36
C ASP A 57 16.17 15.49 -22.94
N GLN A 58 15.84 14.36 -22.34
CA GLN A 58 16.32 13.98 -21.01
C GLN A 58 17.85 13.83 -21.02
N PRO A 59 18.59 14.68 -20.31
CA PRO A 59 20.04 14.55 -20.26
C PRO A 59 20.43 13.31 -19.45
N LYS A 60 21.60 12.75 -19.75
CA LYS A 60 22.13 11.60 -19.00
C LYS A 60 22.35 11.98 -17.53
N GLY A 61 21.87 11.14 -16.60
CA GLY A 61 21.97 11.38 -15.15
C GLY A 61 20.92 12.36 -14.63
N TYR A 62 19.81 12.50 -15.35
CA TYR A 62 18.64 13.24 -14.92
C TYR A 62 17.40 12.37 -15.09
N SER A 63 16.34 12.64 -14.33
CA SER A 63 15.00 12.06 -14.42
C SER A 63 13.95 13.11 -14.80
N THR A 64 12.80 12.63 -15.27
CA THR A 64 11.59 13.44 -15.50
C THR A 64 10.78 13.70 -14.22
N THR A 65 11.06 12.98 -13.13
CA THR A 65 10.37 13.12 -11.84
C THR A 65 11.27 13.77 -10.80
N SER A 66 10.66 14.30 -9.74
CA SER A 66 11.34 15.05 -8.68
C SER A 66 11.05 14.48 -7.29
N ASP A 67 10.75 13.19 -7.24
CA ASP A 67 10.07 12.57 -6.11
C ASP A 67 11.04 11.71 -5.28
N ASP A 68 12.34 11.82 -5.55
CA ASP A 68 13.39 11.15 -4.78
C ASP A 68 13.69 11.91 -3.48
N CYS A 69 13.49 11.22 -2.35
CA CYS A 69 13.79 11.70 -1.02
C CYS A 69 15.27 11.49 -0.62
N ASN A 70 16.02 10.63 -1.31
CA ASN A 70 17.45 10.42 -1.13
C ASN A 70 18.19 10.01 -2.43
N ASP A 71 18.49 11.02 -3.25
CA ASP A 71 19.30 11.00 -4.51
C ASP A 71 20.78 10.58 -4.34
N ALA A 72 21.11 9.84 -3.30
CA ALA A 72 22.41 9.21 -3.12
C ALA A 72 22.30 7.70 -2.83
N ASP A 73 21.09 7.16 -2.80
CA ASP A 73 20.78 5.79 -2.46
C ASP A 73 19.64 5.24 -3.34
N SER A 74 20.00 4.46 -4.34
CA SER A 74 19.08 3.81 -5.29
C SER A 74 18.06 2.84 -4.67
N THR A 75 18.12 2.62 -3.35
CA THR A 75 17.14 1.83 -2.59
C THR A 75 16.08 2.67 -1.90
N VAL A 76 16.14 4.00 -2.04
CA VAL A 76 15.23 4.95 -1.41
C VAL A 76 14.59 5.83 -2.51
N ASN A 77 13.39 5.46 -2.94
CA ASN A 77 12.64 6.16 -3.99
C ASN A 77 11.16 5.75 -3.95
N PRO A 78 10.24 6.48 -4.63
CA PRO A 78 8.80 6.21 -4.66
C PRO A 78 8.31 4.81 -5.05
N ALA A 79 9.17 3.94 -5.57
CA ALA A 79 8.84 2.57 -5.92
C ALA A 79 9.62 1.53 -5.10
N ALA A 80 10.43 1.96 -4.14
CA ALA A 80 11.10 1.08 -3.22
C ALA A 80 10.09 0.35 -2.31
N THR A 81 10.55 -0.70 -1.65
CA THR A 81 9.77 -1.41 -0.64
C THR A 81 10.36 -1.08 0.71
N GLU A 82 9.51 -0.73 1.67
CA GLU A 82 9.92 -0.54 3.06
C GLU A 82 10.66 -1.75 3.63
N VAL A 83 11.69 -1.43 4.40
CA VAL A 83 12.40 -2.36 5.26
C VAL A 83 12.48 -1.77 6.66
N GLU A 84 12.47 -2.61 7.71
CA GLU A 84 12.54 -2.13 9.10
C GLU A 84 13.95 -1.61 9.47
N ASP A 85 14.41 -0.54 8.81
CA ASP A 85 15.72 0.08 8.99
C ASP A 85 15.66 1.54 9.47
N ARG A 86 14.45 2.07 9.67
CA ARG A 86 14.13 3.44 10.08
C ARG A 86 14.39 4.50 9.01
N VAL A 87 14.43 4.10 7.75
CA VAL A 87 14.41 4.96 6.58
C VAL A 87 13.02 4.86 5.98
N ASP A 88 12.50 5.99 5.51
CA ASP A 88 11.37 6.04 4.59
C ASP A 88 11.93 5.64 3.22
N ASN A 89 11.85 4.36 2.89
CA ASN A 89 12.43 3.82 1.65
C ASN A 89 11.57 4.23 0.46
N ASP A 90 10.26 4.23 0.60
CA ASP A 90 9.34 4.50 -0.50
C ASP A 90 8.91 5.98 -0.65
N CYS A 91 9.50 6.87 0.14
CA CYS A 91 9.31 8.32 0.10
C CYS A 91 7.83 8.75 0.24
N ASP A 92 6.98 7.96 0.90
CA ASP A 92 5.58 8.31 1.11
C ASP A 92 5.34 9.19 2.36
N GLY A 93 6.38 9.32 3.20
CA GLY A 93 6.42 10.16 4.39
C GLY A 93 6.12 9.42 5.71
N ASP A 94 5.72 8.15 5.64
CA ASP A 94 5.75 7.22 6.76
C ASP A 94 7.13 6.52 6.84
N ILE A 95 7.42 5.87 7.97
CA ILE A 95 8.72 5.19 8.18
C ILE A 95 8.41 3.78 8.65
N ASP A 96 9.03 2.78 8.02
CA ASP A 96 8.91 1.37 8.35
C ASP A 96 7.44 0.86 8.34
N GLU A 97 6.58 1.37 7.44
CA GLU A 97 5.19 0.93 7.25
C GLU A 97 5.11 -0.36 6.43
N VAL A 98 5.77 -1.37 6.97
CA VAL A 98 5.80 -2.70 6.37
C VAL A 98 4.39 -3.27 6.19
N SER A 99 4.06 -3.65 4.96
CA SER A 99 2.89 -4.44 4.64
C SER A 99 3.08 -5.88 5.13
N TYR A 100 2.64 -6.17 6.35
CA TYR A 100 2.61 -7.55 6.84
C TYR A 100 1.42 -8.30 6.24
N THR A 101 1.70 -9.24 5.33
CA THR A 101 0.70 -10.23 4.93
C THR A 101 0.51 -11.23 6.07
N TYR A 102 -0.56 -11.07 6.83
CA TYR A 102 -0.95 -12.05 7.84
C TYR A 102 -1.70 -13.21 7.19
N THR A 103 -1.51 -14.43 7.68
CA THR A 103 -2.23 -15.62 7.20
C THR A 103 -3.01 -16.26 8.33
N HIS A 104 -4.08 -16.98 7.97
CA HIS A 104 -4.89 -17.65 8.96
C HIS A 104 -4.07 -18.64 9.79
N ASP A 105 -3.29 -19.49 9.13
CA ASP A 105 -2.62 -20.60 9.81
C ASP A 105 -1.45 -20.15 10.68
N VAL A 106 -0.74 -19.08 10.29
CA VAL A 106 0.43 -18.57 11.02
C VAL A 106 0.04 -17.60 12.12
N ASP A 107 -0.90 -16.68 11.86
CA ASP A 107 -1.10 -15.52 12.73
C ASP A 107 -2.44 -15.57 13.47
N ILE A 108 -3.52 -15.89 12.75
CA ILE A 108 -4.87 -15.76 13.31
C ILE A 108 -5.27 -16.98 14.13
N GLN A 109 -4.93 -18.18 13.67
CA GLN A 109 -5.26 -19.42 14.36
C GLN A 109 -4.61 -19.50 15.75
N PRO A 110 -3.35 -19.06 15.97
CA PRO A 110 -2.79 -18.89 17.30
C PRO A 110 -3.54 -17.89 18.20
N ILE A 111 -4.02 -16.77 17.66
CA ILE A 111 -4.82 -15.79 18.41
C ILE A 111 -6.13 -16.44 18.88
N TRP A 112 -6.88 -17.11 17.98
CA TRP A 112 -8.10 -17.82 18.37
C TRP A 112 -7.84 -18.95 19.35
N ASN A 113 -6.72 -19.68 19.21
CA ASN A 113 -6.33 -20.74 20.12
C ASN A 113 -6.13 -20.23 21.56
N THR A 114 -5.52 -19.05 21.68
CA THR A 114 -5.22 -18.44 22.98
C THR A 114 -6.47 -17.81 23.61
N SER A 115 -7.23 -17.06 22.82
CA SER A 115 -8.27 -16.16 23.34
C SER A 115 -9.70 -16.72 23.27
N CYS A 116 -9.94 -17.75 22.45
CA CYS A 116 -11.31 -18.16 22.11
C CYS A 116 -11.55 -19.67 22.22
N LYS A 117 -10.55 -20.51 21.90
CA LYS A 117 -10.69 -21.97 21.84
C LYS A 117 -11.25 -22.59 23.12
N GLY A 118 -10.81 -22.12 24.29
CA GLY A 118 -11.28 -22.66 25.58
C GLY A 118 -12.80 -22.68 25.75
N CYS A 119 -13.52 -21.76 25.08
CA CYS A 119 -14.98 -21.66 25.12
C CYS A 119 -15.65 -21.99 23.78
N HIS A 120 -14.91 -22.06 22.67
CA HIS A 120 -15.41 -22.25 21.30
C HIS A 120 -14.90 -23.55 20.64
N THR A 121 -14.80 -24.61 21.43
CA THR A 121 -14.50 -25.97 20.96
C THR A 121 -15.78 -26.77 20.70
N GLY A 122 -15.77 -27.61 19.67
CA GLY A 122 -16.86 -28.58 19.41
C GLY A 122 -18.24 -27.99 19.08
N GLY A 123 -18.37 -26.67 18.89
CA GLY A 123 -19.63 -25.99 18.55
C GLY A 123 -20.62 -25.87 19.71
N GLY A 124 -20.16 -26.03 20.96
CA GLY A 124 -21.01 -25.97 22.17
C GLY A 124 -21.41 -24.56 22.63
N SER A 125 -20.88 -23.51 21.99
CA SER A 125 -21.17 -22.11 22.34
C SER A 125 -22.35 -21.54 21.55
N SER A 126 -22.95 -20.45 22.03
CA SER A 126 -23.98 -19.71 21.30
C SER A 126 -23.50 -19.38 19.88
N GLY A 127 -24.28 -19.79 18.87
CA GLY A 127 -23.95 -19.61 17.45
C GLY A 127 -23.16 -20.77 16.80
N LYS A 128 -22.91 -21.88 17.51
CA LYS A 128 -22.23 -23.09 16.99
C LYS A 128 -20.85 -22.85 16.36
N LEU A 129 -20.22 -21.73 16.72
CA LEU A 129 -18.91 -21.34 16.22
C LEU A 129 -17.83 -22.36 16.63
N LYS A 130 -17.01 -22.78 15.65
CA LYS A 130 -15.88 -23.70 15.84
C LYS A 130 -14.60 -23.00 15.39
N LEU A 131 -13.84 -22.46 16.34
CA LEU A 131 -12.58 -21.76 16.06
C LEU A 131 -11.36 -22.69 16.10
N ASP A 132 -11.59 -23.98 16.32
CA ASP A 132 -10.58 -25.04 16.37
C ASP A 132 -10.56 -25.89 15.08
N SER A 133 -11.43 -25.57 14.12
CA SER A 133 -11.66 -26.38 12.90
C SER A 133 -10.97 -25.81 11.65
N GLY A 134 -10.08 -24.83 11.80
CA GLY A 134 -9.30 -24.22 10.73
C GLY A 134 -10.10 -23.23 9.85
N TYR A 135 -9.45 -22.75 8.79
CA TYR A 135 -9.90 -21.65 7.92
C TYR A 135 -11.32 -21.75 7.41
N SER A 136 -11.67 -22.91 6.85
CA SER A 136 -12.99 -23.14 6.25
C SER A 136 -14.14 -23.14 7.27
N ALA A 137 -13.85 -23.10 8.57
CA ALA A 137 -14.88 -23.03 9.61
C ALA A 137 -15.32 -21.60 9.92
N THR A 138 -14.55 -20.60 9.50
CA THR A 138 -14.76 -19.19 9.84
C THR A 138 -14.81 -18.28 8.62
N VAL A 139 -14.03 -18.55 7.58
CA VAL A 139 -13.93 -17.67 6.40
C VAL A 139 -14.90 -18.10 5.31
N ASN A 140 -15.66 -17.14 4.76
CA ASN A 140 -16.78 -17.38 3.83
C ASN A 140 -17.86 -18.31 4.39
N VAL A 141 -18.09 -18.24 5.71
CA VAL A 141 -19.10 -19.05 6.40
C VAL A 141 -20.20 -18.16 6.93
N ALA A 142 -21.41 -18.32 6.42
CA ALA A 142 -22.57 -17.55 6.87
C ALA A 142 -22.80 -17.67 8.40
N SER A 143 -22.97 -16.53 9.06
CA SER A 143 -23.37 -16.46 10.46
C SER A 143 -24.77 -17.03 10.64
N SER A 144 -24.98 -17.85 11.68
CA SER A 144 -26.33 -18.31 12.03
C SER A 144 -27.16 -17.25 12.76
N VAL A 145 -26.62 -16.04 12.96
CA VAL A 145 -27.23 -14.98 13.79
C VAL A 145 -27.59 -13.76 12.94
N THR A 146 -26.78 -13.44 11.94
CA THR A 146 -26.92 -12.23 11.11
C THR A 146 -26.89 -12.62 9.63
N GLY A 147 -27.20 -11.68 8.73
CA GLY A 147 -27.08 -11.88 7.28
C GLY A 147 -25.65 -11.75 6.74
N TYR A 148 -24.65 -11.83 7.61
CA TYR A 148 -23.24 -11.63 7.33
C TYR A 148 -22.48 -12.93 7.49
N ASP A 149 -21.29 -13.01 6.92
CA ASP A 149 -20.38 -14.12 7.16
C ASP A 149 -19.71 -13.96 8.53
N LEU A 150 -19.20 -15.07 9.07
CA LEU A 150 -18.40 -15.08 10.28
C LEU A 150 -17.13 -14.23 10.05
N ILE A 151 -16.43 -14.49 8.94
CA ILE A 151 -15.42 -13.61 8.34
C ILE A 151 -15.74 -13.49 6.85
N GLU A 152 -15.97 -12.26 6.40
CA GLU A 152 -16.08 -11.88 4.99
C GLU A 152 -14.70 -11.37 4.53
N PRO A 153 -14.01 -12.07 3.62
CA PRO A 153 -12.76 -11.59 3.04
C PRO A 153 -12.87 -10.18 2.45
N GLY A 154 -11.99 -9.28 2.87
CA GLY A 154 -11.88 -7.92 2.38
C GLY A 154 -12.88 -6.93 2.98
N ASP A 155 -13.74 -7.37 3.92
CA ASP A 155 -14.78 -6.49 4.48
C ASP A 155 -15.05 -6.78 5.97
N THR A 156 -14.41 -6.00 6.85
CA THR A 156 -14.66 -6.06 8.30
C THR A 156 -16.08 -5.66 8.68
N ALA A 157 -16.76 -4.79 7.92
CA ALA A 157 -18.13 -4.36 8.18
C ALA A 157 -19.19 -5.42 7.84
N LYS A 158 -18.81 -6.42 7.04
CA LYS A 158 -19.60 -7.64 6.78
C LYS A 158 -19.07 -8.86 7.51
N SER A 159 -18.10 -8.70 8.41
CA SER A 159 -17.53 -9.80 9.22
C SER A 159 -18.16 -9.83 10.61
N TYR A 160 -19.06 -10.78 10.86
CA TYR A 160 -19.79 -10.85 12.13
C TYR A 160 -18.88 -11.12 13.34
N LEU A 161 -17.82 -11.92 13.18
CA LEU A 161 -16.84 -12.12 14.26
C LEU A 161 -16.13 -10.83 14.61
N TRP A 162 -15.77 -9.99 13.63
CA TRP A 162 -15.18 -8.67 13.89
C TRP A 162 -16.09 -7.80 14.75
N HIS A 163 -17.39 -7.75 14.43
CA HIS A 163 -18.36 -7.04 15.27
C HIS A 163 -18.46 -7.59 16.69
N LYS A 164 -18.33 -8.90 16.88
CA LYS A 164 -18.30 -9.52 18.22
C LYS A 164 -17.04 -9.14 18.99
N LEU A 165 -15.90 -8.94 18.32
CA LEU A 165 -14.65 -8.50 18.91
C LEU A 165 -14.68 -7.00 19.28
N GLN A 166 -15.27 -6.17 18.43
CA GLN A 166 -15.40 -4.71 18.65
C GLN A 166 -16.56 -4.34 19.58
N GLY A 167 -17.45 -5.27 19.89
CA GLY A 167 -18.65 -5.03 20.72
C GLY A 167 -19.74 -4.25 20.00
N THR A 168 -19.67 -4.17 18.68
CA THR A 168 -20.65 -3.50 17.81
C THR A 168 -21.71 -4.47 17.29
N HIS A 169 -21.64 -5.76 17.61
CA HIS A 169 -22.54 -6.81 17.10
C HIS A 169 -24.03 -6.52 17.28
N ALA A 170 -24.43 -5.77 18.31
CA ALA A 170 -25.84 -5.42 18.50
C ALA A 170 -26.40 -4.50 17.38
N SER A 171 -25.58 -3.66 16.76
CA SER A 171 -26.03 -2.77 15.67
C SER A 171 -26.25 -3.50 14.35
N VAL A 172 -25.66 -4.69 14.20
CA VAL A 172 -25.76 -5.52 12.98
C VAL A 172 -26.69 -6.74 13.16
N GLY A 173 -27.59 -6.68 14.15
CA GLY A 173 -28.58 -7.74 14.41
C GLY A 173 -28.07 -8.89 15.28
N GLY A 174 -26.85 -8.78 15.83
CA GLY A 174 -26.30 -9.73 16.78
C GLY A 174 -26.84 -9.57 18.20
N SER A 175 -26.45 -10.49 19.09
CA SER A 175 -26.85 -10.47 20.51
C SER A 175 -25.76 -11.01 21.44
N GLY A 176 -25.99 -10.89 22.75
CA GLY A 176 -25.05 -11.30 23.80
C GLY A 176 -24.00 -10.23 24.11
N ALA A 177 -22.96 -10.60 24.87
CA ALA A 177 -21.84 -9.72 25.21
C ALA A 177 -20.78 -9.68 24.09
N THR A 178 -19.93 -8.66 24.14
CA THR A 178 -18.67 -8.56 23.38
C THR A 178 -17.76 -9.75 23.70
N MET A 179 -17.04 -10.25 22.70
CA MET A 179 -16.07 -11.33 22.83
C MET A 179 -14.64 -10.78 22.75
N PRO A 180 -13.65 -11.42 23.40
CA PRO A 180 -13.81 -12.58 24.27
C PRO A 180 -14.47 -12.24 25.62
N LYS A 181 -15.42 -13.07 26.07
CA LYS A 181 -16.14 -12.89 27.36
C LYS A 181 -15.20 -12.97 28.57
N SER A 182 -14.08 -13.68 28.41
CA SER A 182 -12.99 -13.84 29.37
C SER A 182 -11.72 -14.18 28.59
N GLY A 183 -10.58 -13.61 28.98
CA GLY A 183 -9.30 -13.75 28.27
C GLY A 183 -8.73 -12.39 27.86
N THR A 184 -7.45 -12.36 27.50
CA THR A 184 -6.74 -11.18 27.02
C THR A 184 -6.61 -11.26 25.51
N MET A 185 -7.31 -10.40 24.80
CA MET A 185 -6.98 -10.04 23.43
C MET A 185 -6.43 -8.63 23.45
N THR A 186 -5.23 -8.45 22.94
CA THR A 186 -4.55 -7.16 22.96
C THR A 186 -5.02 -6.30 21.79
N LYS A 187 -4.70 -5.00 21.85
CA LYS A 187 -4.92 -4.11 20.70
C LYS A 187 -4.11 -4.56 19.47
N ALA A 188 -2.94 -5.17 19.68
CA ALA A 188 -2.12 -5.71 18.61
C ALA A 188 -2.80 -6.91 17.94
N ASP A 189 -3.35 -7.85 18.72
CA ASP A 189 -4.10 -8.99 18.16
C ASP A 189 -5.31 -8.53 17.32
N LEU A 190 -6.00 -7.48 17.78
CA LEU A 190 -7.10 -6.87 17.03
C LEU A 190 -6.65 -6.25 15.71
N ALA A 191 -5.52 -5.54 15.72
CA ALA A 191 -4.96 -4.94 14.51
C ALA A 191 -4.54 -6.02 13.49
N ILE A 192 -3.91 -7.11 13.95
CA ILE A 192 -3.56 -8.25 13.09
C ILE A 192 -4.82 -8.85 12.43
N ILE A 193 -5.88 -9.08 13.21
CA ILE A 193 -7.15 -9.61 12.67
C ILE A 193 -7.79 -8.64 11.69
N GLU A 194 -7.78 -7.33 11.97
CA GLU A 194 -8.33 -6.30 11.09
C GLU A 194 -7.60 -6.27 9.74
N THR A 195 -6.27 -6.19 9.77
CA THR A 195 -5.43 -6.20 8.57
C THR A 195 -5.66 -7.48 7.77
N TRP A 196 -5.59 -8.65 8.43
CA TRP A 196 -5.83 -9.93 7.77
C TRP A 196 -7.19 -10.00 7.05
N ILE A 197 -8.27 -9.54 7.69
CA ILE A 197 -9.60 -9.52 7.04
C ILE A 197 -9.57 -8.59 5.82
N ASN A 198 -9.07 -7.36 5.99
CA ASN A 198 -9.06 -6.35 4.91
C ASN A 198 -8.19 -6.76 3.72
N GLU A 199 -7.13 -7.56 3.93
CA GLU A 199 -6.28 -8.13 2.88
C GLU A 199 -6.89 -9.34 2.16
N GLY A 200 -8.17 -9.64 2.42
CA GLY A 200 -8.87 -10.75 1.78
C GLY A 200 -8.74 -12.07 2.53
N ALA A 201 -8.39 -12.02 3.81
CA ALA A 201 -8.30 -13.16 4.71
C ALA A 201 -7.57 -14.36 4.08
N PRO A 202 -6.29 -14.23 3.67
CA PRO A 202 -5.55 -15.35 3.08
C PRO A 202 -5.35 -16.48 4.11
N ASN A 203 -5.31 -17.72 3.63
CA ASN A 203 -5.15 -18.91 4.48
C ASN A 203 -3.70 -19.14 4.90
#